data_AF-A0A2J8LU56-F1
#
_entry.id   AF-A0A2J8LU56-F1
#
_cell.length_a   1.000
_cell.length_b   1.000
_cell.length_c   1.000
_cell.angle_alpha   90.00
_cell.angle_beta   90.00
_cell.angle_gamma   90.00
#
_symmetry.space_group_name_H-M   'P 1'
#
loop_
_entity.id
_entity.type
_entity.pdbx_description
1 polymer ?
#
loop_
_entity_poly.entity_id
_entity_poly.type
_entity_poly.pdbx_seq_one_letter_code
_entity_poly.pdbx_strand_id
1 'polypeptide(L)'
;MSQLSLSWLGLGPVAASPWPLLLLVGASWLLAHVLAWTYAFYDNCRRLRCFPQPPRRNWFWGHQGMVNPTEEGMRVLTQLVATYPQGFKVWMGPISPLLSLCHPDIIRSVINASAAIAPKDKFFYSFLEPWLGDGLLLSAGDKWSRHRRMLTPA
;
A
#
# COMPACT_ATOMS: atom_id res chain seq x y z
N MET A 1 42.10 11.39 48.89
CA MET A 1 41.69 11.42 47.46
C MET A 1 40.26 11.91 47.41
N SER A 2 40.06 13.16 46.98
CA SER A 2 38.76 13.86 47.01
C SER A 2 37.86 13.35 45.90
N GLN A 3 36.67 12.85 46.27
CA GLN A 3 35.58 12.54 45.35
C GLN A 3 34.95 13.86 44.90
N LEU A 4 35.19 14.25 43.65
CA LEU A 4 34.50 15.35 43.00
C LEU A 4 33.02 14.96 42.82
N SER A 5 32.17 15.38 43.76
CA SER A 5 30.72 15.24 43.59
C SER A 5 30.22 16.37 42.68
N LEU A 6 29.65 15.98 41.54
CA LEU A 6 29.00 16.86 40.56
C LEU A 6 27.60 17.30 41.04
N SER A 7 27.46 17.68 42.32
CA SER A 7 26.19 18.05 42.95
C SER A 7 25.62 19.39 42.48
N TRP A 8 26.44 20.23 41.84
CA TRP A 8 26.05 21.54 41.30
C TRP A 8 25.13 21.47 40.07
N LEU A 9 24.98 20.29 39.45
CA LEU A 9 24.04 20.08 38.34
C LEU A 9 22.60 19.83 38.81
N GLY A 10 22.32 19.82 40.12
CA GLY A 10 20.97 19.58 40.67
C GLY A 10 20.41 18.19 40.36
N LEU A 11 21.18 17.34 39.71
CA LEU A 11 20.87 15.94 39.46
C LEU A 11 21.27 15.19 40.74
N GLY A 12 20.28 14.91 41.59
CA GLY A 12 20.43 13.90 42.67
C GLY A 12 20.83 12.54 42.08
N PRO A 13 20.85 11.44 42.85
CA PRO A 13 20.92 10.11 42.26
C PRO A 13 19.65 9.94 41.43
N VAL A 14 19.72 10.31 40.15
CA VAL A 14 18.66 10.09 39.19
C VAL A 14 18.67 8.58 39.04
N ALA A 15 17.87 7.90 39.87
CA ALA A 15 17.28 6.64 39.50
C ALA A 15 16.50 6.98 38.23
N ALA A 16 17.20 6.99 37.09
CA ALA A 16 16.63 7.21 35.79
C ALA A 16 15.74 6.00 35.60
N SER A 17 14.48 6.15 35.99
CA SER A 17 13.45 5.18 35.70
C SER A 17 13.63 4.82 34.23
N PRO A 18 13.65 3.54 33.84
CA PRO A 18 13.87 3.17 32.44
C PRO A 18 12.76 3.72 31.52
N TRP A 19 11.66 4.21 32.10
CA TRP A 19 10.46 4.67 31.40
C TRP A 19 10.69 5.79 30.37
N PRO A 20 11.39 6.91 30.66
CA PRO A 20 11.61 7.97 29.68
C PRO A 20 12.50 7.52 28.52
N LEU A 21 13.45 6.61 28.77
CA LEU A 21 14.27 6.02 27.71
C LEU A 21 13.42 5.13 26.79
N LEU A 22 12.54 4.30 27.36
CA LEU A 22 11.60 3.47 26.59
C LEU A 22 10.63 4.34 25.77
N LEU A 23 10.11 5.43 26.34
CA LEU A 23 9.26 6.38 25.63
C LEU A 23 10.00 7.06 24.48
N LEU A 24 11.25 7.48 24.70
CA LEU A 24 12.08 8.11 23.66
C LEU A 24 12.37 7.13 22.51
N VAL A 25 12.72 5.88 22.83
CA VAL A 25 12.94 4.82 21.83
C VAL A 25 11.65 4.56 21.05
N GLY A 26 10.52 4.40 21.73
CA GLY A 26 9.22 4.19 21.10
C GLY A 26 8.78 5.35 20.20
N ALA A 27 8.96 6.59 20.66
CA ALA A 27 8.66 7.80 19.89
C ALA A 27 9.58 7.92 18.65
N SER A 28 10.86 7.62 18.80
CA SER A 28 11.83 7.64 17.70
C SER A 28 11.51 6.57 16.67
N TRP A 29 11.15 5.37 17.12
CA TRP A 29 10.72 4.27 16.26
C TRP A 29 9.45 4.62 15.48
N LEU A 30 8.44 5.18 16.16
CA LEU A 30 7.20 5.63 15.52
C LEU A 30 7.47 6.74 14.50
N LEU A 31 8.28 7.74 14.85
CA LEU A 31 8.67 8.82 13.96
C LEU A 31 9.37 8.28 12.71
N ALA A 32 10.32 7.36 12.88
CA ALA A 32 11.00 6.72 11.75
C ALA A 32 10.02 6.00 10.82
N HIS A 33 9.03 5.28 11.37
CA HIS A 33 8.00 4.61 10.57
C HIS A 33 7.10 5.59 9.82
N VAL A 34 6.68 6.68 10.47
CA VAL A 34 5.87 7.73 9.84
C VAL A 34 6.66 8.44 8.73
N LEU A 35 7.93 8.77 8.96
CA LEU A 35 8.79 9.39 7.95
C LEU A 35 9.03 8.45 6.77
N ALA A 36 9.31 7.16 7.03
CA ALA A 36 9.47 6.17 5.98
C ALA A 36 8.19 5.99 5.15
N TRP A 37 7.04 5.88 5.81
CA TRP A 37 5.74 5.75 5.15
C TRP A 37 5.39 6.99 4.33
N THR A 38 5.57 8.19 4.89
CA THR A 38 5.30 9.46 4.18
C THR A 38 6.22 9.64 2.98
N TYR A 39 7.50 9.29 3.10
CA TYR A 39 8.44 9.31 1.98
C TYR A 39 8.05 8.31 0.90
N ALA A 40 7.74 7.07 1.27
CA ALA A 40 7.29 6.03 0.33
C ALA A 40 5.98 6.45 -0.37
N PHE A 41 5.03 6.99 0.37
CA PHE A 41 3.79 7.54 -0.17
C PHE A 41 4.06 8.68 -1.16
N TYR A 42 4.91 9.63 -0.80
CA TYR A 42 5.30 10.73 -1.67
C TYR A 42 5.98 10.25 -2.95
N ASP A 43 6.94 9.32 -2.84
CA ASP A 43 7.66 8.78 -3.99
C ASP A 43 6.71 7.99 -4.91
N ASN A 44 5.83 7.16 -4.35
CA ASN A 44 4.78 6.47 -5.11
C ASN A 44 3.88 7.46 -5.85
N CYS A 45 3.39 8.50 -5.16
CA CYS A 45 2.58 9.54 -5.78
C CYS A 45 3.32 10.25 -6.90
N ARG A 46 4.63 10.51 -6.73
CA ARG A 46 5.50 11.14 -7.72
C ARG A 46 5.67 10.27 -8.96
N ARG A 47 5.95 8.98 -8.79
CA ARG A 47 6.06 8.00 -9.89
C ARG A 47 4.76 7.88 -10.68
N LEU A 48 3.63 7.94 -10.00
CA LEU A 48 2.30 7.84 -10.61
C LEU A 48 1.78 9.17 -11.20
N ARG A 49 2.60 10.24 -11.27
CA ARG A 49 2.18 11.52 -11.87
C ARG A 49 2.02 11.46 -13.38
N CYS A 50 2.71 10.54 -14.05
CA CYS A 50 2.64 10.38 -15.51
C CYS A 50 1.27 9.87 -15.97
N PHE A 51 0.49 9.23 -15.11
CA PHE A 51 -0.85 8.76 -15.44
C PHE A 51 -1.88 9.89 -15.28
N PRO A 52 -2.74 10.10 -16.28
CA PRO A 52 -3.86 11.02 -16.16
C PRO A 52 -4.81 10.53 -15.05
N GLN A 53 -5.61 11.46 -14.52
CA GLN A 53 -6.64 11.15 -13.55
C GLN A 53 -7.96 11.79 -13.99
N PRO A 54 -9.10 11.09 -13.85
CA PRO A 54 -10.39 11.73 -14.02
C PRO A 54 -10.62 12.81 -12.96
N PRO A 55 -11.62 13.69 -13.15
CA PRO A 55 -11.99 14.66 -12.14
C PRO A 55 -12.40 13.95 -10.84
N ARG A 56 -11.81 14.38 -9.72
CA ARG A 56 -12.17 13.85 -8.39
C ARG A 56 -13.56 14.33 -8.03
N ARG A 57 -14.40 13.44 -7.51
CA ARG A 57 -15.74 13.82 -7.01
C ARG A 57 -15.64 14.66 -5.75
N ASN A 58 -14.67 14.35 -4.90
CA ASN A 58 -14.40 15.08 -3.67
C ASN A 58 -12.96 14.86 -3.19
N TRP A 59 -12.51 15.70 -2.26
CA TRP A 59 -11.13 15.67 -1.77
C TRP A 59 -10.82 14.43 -0.92
N PHE A 60 -11.81 13.93 -0.16
CA PHE A 60 -11.61 12.88 0.84
C PHE A 60 -11.74 11.48 0.25
N TRP A 61 -12.86 11.15 -0.37
CA TRP A 61 -13.16 9.88 -1.05
C TRP A 61 -12.56 9.74 -2.45
N GLY A 62 -12.03 10.83 -3.02
CA GLY A 62 -11.40 10.81 -4.34
C GLY A 62 -12.38 10.42 -5.46
N HIS A 63 -12.25 9.19 -5.96
CA HIS A 63 -13.04 8.65 -7.07
C HIS A 63 -14.03 7.55 -6.64
N GLN A 64 -14.13 7.28 -5.34
CA GLN A 64 -15.02 6.25 -4.82
C GLN A 64 -16.48 6.52 -5.23
N GLY A 65 -17.17 5.49 -5.70
CA GLY A 65 -18.54 5.57 -6.21
C GLY A 65 -18.69 6.19 -7.60
N MET A 66 -17.60 6.51 -8.32
CA MET A 66 -17.66 6.97 -9.72
C MET A 66 -18.20 5.88 -10.66
N VAL A 67 -17.83 4.62 -10.41
CA VAL A 67 -18.30 3.45 -11.16
C VAL A 67 -19.17 2.63 -10.21
N ASN A 68 -20.49 2.67 -10.41
CA ASN A 68 -21.45 1.88 -9.64
C ASN A 68 -21.58 0.46 -10.22
N PRO A 69 -22.02 -0.53 -9.42
CA PRO A 69 -22.25 -1.90 -9.91
C PRO A 69 -23.57 -2.00 -10.69
N THR A 70 -23.77 -1.12 -11.66
CA THR A 70 -24.94 -1.05 -12.53
C THR A 70 -24.49 -0.92 -13.99
N GLU A 71 -25.42 -1.06 -14.94
CA GLU A 71 -25.12 -0.90 -16.37
C GLU A 71 -24.57 0.51 -16.66
N GLU A 72 -25.12 1.55 -16.01
CA GLU A 72 -24.63 2.91 -16.13
C GLU A 72 -23.18 3.03 -15.68
N GLY A 73 -22.81 2.37 -14.57
CA GLY A 73 -21.43 2.33 -14.11
C GLY A 73 -20.50 1.67 -15.12
N MET A 74 -20.93 0.59 -15.76
CA MET A 74 -20.17 -0.05 -16.84
C MET A 74 -19.99 0.89 -18.04
N ARG A 75 -21.01 1.66 -18.43
CA ARG A 75 -20.89 2.67 -19.49
C ARG A 75 -19.88 3.76 -19.13
N VAL A 76 -19.90 4.25 -17.88
CA VAL A 76 -18.89 5.20 -17.36
C VAL A 76 -17.49 4.59 -17.42
N LEU A 77 -17.33 3.32 -17.03
CA LEU A 77 -16.04 2.63 -17.13
C LEU A 77 -15.56 2.54 -18.59
N THR A 78 -16.43 2.16 -19.53
CA THR A 78 -16.09 2.14 -20.96
C THR A 78 -15.66 3.52 -21.46
N GLN A 79 -16.36 4.59 -21.05
CA GLN A 79 -15.98 5.96 -21.40
C GLN A 79 -14.62 6.37 -20.82
N LEU A 80 -14.32 5.99 -19.57
CA LEU A 80 -13.02 6.26 -18.95
C LEU A 80 -11.88 5.55 -19.70
N VAL A 81 -12.07 4.27 -20.05
CA VAL A 81 -11.09 3.51 -20.83
C VAL A 81 -10.89 4.13 -22.22
N ALA A 82 -11.96 4.58 -22.88
CA ALA A 82 -11.86 5.25 -24.17
C ALA A 82 -11.14 6.62 -24.06
N THR A 83 -11.35 7.35 -22.96
CA THR A 83 -10.73 8.66 -22.72
C THR A 83 -9.25 8.53 -22.35
N TYR A 84 -8.89 7.47 -21.61
CA TYR A 84 -7.54 7.23 -21.12
C TYR A 84 -7.00 5.85 -21.58
N PRO A 85 -6.76 5.66 -22.89
CA PRO A 85 -6.49 4.35 -23.48
C PRO A 85 -5.19 3.70 -23.00
N GLN A 86 -4.23 4.49 -22.52
CA GLN A 86 -2.99 3.98 -21.93
C GLN A 86 -3.19 3.48 -20.50
N GLY A 87 -4.16 4.05 -19.78
CA GLY A 87 -4.39 3.82 -18.35
C GLY A 87 -4.53 5.14 -17.59
N PHE A 88 -5.12 5.05 -16.41
CA PHE A 88 -5.41 6.20 -15.56
C PHE A 88 -5.31 5.85 -14.08
N LYS A 89 -5.01 6.86 -13.28
CA LYS A 89 -4.94 6.75 -11.83
C LYS A 89 -6.25 7.21 -11.21
N VAL A 90 -6.81 6.38 -10.34
CA VAL A 90 -7.92 6.72 -9.46
C VAL A 90 -7.45 6.75 -8.00
N TRP A 91 -8.29 7.29 -7.13
CA TRP A 91 -7.98 7.48 -5.70
C TRP A 91 -9.10 6.88 -4.90
N MET A 92 -8.74 5.97 -3.99
CA MET A 92 -9.60 5.42 -2.97
C MET A 92 -9.22 6.09 -1.65
N GLY A 93 -10.00 7.09 -1.24
CA GLY A 93 -9.60 7.91 -0.10
C GLY A 93 -8.41 8.84 -0.41
N PRO A 94 -7.80 9.44 0.63
CA PRO A 94 -6.71 10.41 0.46
C PRO A 94 -5.32 9.78 0.25
N ILE A 95 -5.14 8.49 0.59
CA ILE A 95 -3.82 7.84 0.71
C ILE A 95 -3.63 6.60 -0.18
N SER A 96 -4.65 6.18 -0.93
CA SER A 96 -4.57 4.95 -1.74
C SER A 96 -4.81 5.24 -3.21
N PRO A 97 -3.76 5.52 -4.01
CA PRO A 97 -3.87 5.59 -5.45
C PRO A 97 -3.99 4.18 -6.04
N LEU A 98 -4.93 3.98 -6.96
CA LEU A 98 -5.05 2.75 -7.75
C LEU A 98 -4.79 3.07 -9.23
N LEU A 99 -4.10 2.16 -9.90
CA LEU A 99 -3.79 2.31 -11.32
C LEU A 99 -4.67 1.36 -12.13
N SER A 100 -5.47 1.91 -13.04
CA SER A 100 -6.19 1.13 -14.04
C SER A 100 -5.36 1.13 -15.32
N LEU A 101 -4.91 -0.05 -15.73
CA LEU A 101 -4.14 -0.25 -16.96
C LEU A 101 -5.08 -0.71 -18.07
N CYS A 102 -5.05 -0.02 -19.20
CA CYS A 102 -5.96 -0.28 -20.32
C CYS A 102 -5.21 -0.79 -21.56
N HIS A 103 -3.94 -0.41 -21.74
CA HIS A 103 -3.18 -0.79 -22.91
C HIS A 103 -2.64 -2.23 -22.80
N PRO A 104 -2.82 -3.08 -23.84
CA PRO A 104 -2.41 -4.48 -23.80
C PRO A 104 -0.92 -4.67 -23.54
N ASP A 105 -0.05 -3.80 -24.08
CA ASP A 105 1.40 -3.92 -23.86
C ASP A 105 1.82 -3.67 -22.40
N ILE A 106 1.17 -2.70 -21.74
CA ILE A 106 1.44 -2.41 -20.33
C ILE A 106 0.89 -3.54 -19.46
N ILE A 107 -0.34 -3.98 -19.73
CA ILE A 107 -0.97 -5.11 -19.04
C ILE A 107 -0.07 -6.36 -19.16
N ARG A 108 0.39 -6.69 -20.37
CA ARG A 108 1.29 -7.82 -20.64
C ARG A 108 2.54 -7.77 -19.77
N SER A 109 3.16 -6.59 -19.64
CA SER A 109 4.36 -6.43 -18.82
C SER A 109 4.13 -6.76 -17.34
N VAL A 110 2.96 -6.42 -16.81
CA VAL A 110 2.61 -6.64 -15.39
C VAL A 110 2.19 -8.08 -15.15
N ILE A 111 1.32 -8.65 -16.01
CA ILE A 111 0.82 -10.02 -15.81
C ILE A 111 1.88 -11.09 -16.06
N ASN A 112 2.89 -10.81 -16.89
CA ASN A 112 4.01 -11.71 -17.14
C ASN A 112 5.14 -11.54 -16.11
N ALA A 113 5.09 -10.51 -15.26
CA ALA A 113 6.06 -10.34 -14.20
C ALA A 113 5.94 -11.49 -13.18
N SER A 114 7.05 -11.83 -12.54
CA SER A 114 7.01 -12.85 -11.49
C SER A 114 6.16 -12.39 -10.31
N ALA A 115 5.58 -13.33 -9.58
CA ALA A 115 4.79 -13.04 -8.37
C ALA A 115 5.60 -12.32 -7.27
N ALA A 116 6.94 -12.32 -7.34
CA ALA A 116 7.80 -11.56 -6.45
C ALA A 116 7.85 -10.05 -6.81
N ILE A 117 7.66 -9.73 -8.09
CA ILE A 117 7.70 -8.34 -8.62
C ILE A 117 6.29 -7.74 -8.60
N ALA A 118 5.29 -8.49 -9.06
CA ALA A 118 3.89 -8.09 -9.10
C ALA A 118 3.06 -9.03 -8.22
N PRO A 119 3.14 -8.91 -6.88
CA PRO A 119 2.32 -9.71 -5.99
C PRO A 119 0.84 -9.34 -6.15
N LYS A 120 -0.04 -10.29 -5.84
CA LYS A 120 -1.47 -10.02 -5.70
C LYS A 120 -1.68 -8.95 -4.63
N ASP A 121 -2.58 -8.01 -4.93
CA ASP A 121 -2.90 -6.92 -4.01
C ASP A 121 -3.40 -7.47 -2.67
N LYS A 122 -2.76 -7.10 -1.56
CA LYS A 122 -3.20 -7.58 -0.24
C LYS A 122 -4.51 -6.95 0.21
N PHE A 123 -4.79 -5.72 -0.19
CA PHE A 123 -5.94 -4.95 0.29
C PHE A 123 -7.28 -5.61 -0.10
N PHE A 124 -7.46 -5.99 -1.36
CA PHE A 124 -8.66 -6.64 -1.87
C PHE A 124 -8.69 -8.12 -1.52
N TYR A 125 -7.56 -8.84 -1.66
CA TYR A 125 -7.53 -10.29 -1.46
C TYR A 125 -7.63 -10.68 0.04
N SER A 126 -7.20 -9.84 0.98
CA SER A 126 -7.38 -10.13 2.42
C SER A 126 -8.84 -10.18 2.85
N PHE A 127 -9.74 -9.47 2.16
CA PHE A 127 -11.18 -9.56 2.44
C PHE A 127 -11.78 -10.93 2.10
N LEU A 128 -11.14 -11.68 1.20
CA LEU A 128 -11.58 -13.01 0.79
C LEU A 128 -11.00 -14.12 1.69
N GLU A 129 -9.96 -13.81 2.46
CA GLU A 129 -9.23 -14.79 3.29
C GLU A 129 -10.11 -15.48 4.34
N PRO A 130 -11.01 -14.80 5.07
CA PRO A 130 -11.88 -15.47 6.04
C PRO A 130 -12.84 -16.49 5.41
N TRP A 131 -13.17 -16.35 4.13
CA TRP A 131 -14.09 -17.23 3.41
C TRP A 131 -13.37 -18.36 2.67
N LEU A 132 -12.29 -18.03 1.94
CA LEU A 132 -11.61 -18.98 1.05
C LEU A 132 -10.33 -19.57 1.64
N GLY A 133 -9.86 -19.05 2.78
CA GLY A 133 -8.58 -19.39 3.37
C GLY A 133 -7.40 -19.14 2.43
N ASP A 134 -6.23 -19.71 2.71
CA ASP A 134 -5.05 -19.56 1.86
C ASP A 134 -5.03 -20.57 0.69
N GLY A 135 -6.08 -20.52 -0.14
CA GLY A 135 -6.31 -21.36 -1.32
C GLY A 135 -5.57 -20.88 -2.58
N LEU A 136 -5.81 -21.51 -3.76
CA LEU A 136 -5.11 -21.16 -5.01
C LEU A 136 -5.24 -19.66 -5.40
N LEU A 137 -6.41 -19.07 -5.17
CA LEU A 137 -6.65 -17.66 -5.50
C LEU A 137 -5.83 -16.71 -4.63
N LEU A 138 -5.61 -17.05 -3.37
CA LEU A 138 -5.00 -16.17 -2.35
C LEU A 138 -3.51 -16.46 -2.12
N SER A 139 -3.12 -17.73 -2.25
CA SER A 139 -1.72 -18.16 -2.10
C SER A 139 -0.79 -17.48 -3.11
N ALA A 140 0.48 -17.35 -2.69
CA ALA A 140 1.58 -16.80 -3.45
C ALA A 140 2.80 -17.74 -3.42
N GLY A 141 3.79 -17.46 -4.28
CA GLY A 141 5.08 -18.17 -4.30
C GLY A 141 4.98 -19.68 -4.52
N ASP A 142 5.79 -20.44 -3.79
CA ASP A 142 5.89 -21.90 -3.92
C ASP A 142 4.58 -22.62 -3.59
N LYS A 143 3.82 -22.11 -2.61
CA LYS A 143 2.52 -22.68 -2.25
C LYS A 143 1.55 -22.59 -3.44
N TRP A 144 1.47 -21.43 -4.08
CA TRP A 144 0.67 -21.25 -5.29
C TRP A 144 1.15 -22.15 -6.43
N SER A 145 2.46 -22.22 -6.67
CA SER A 145 3.05 -23.04 -7.74
C SER A 145 2.73 -24.53 -7.55
N ARG A 146 2.89 -25.06 -6.33
CA ARG A 146 2.52 -26.45 -6.00
C ARG A 146 1.03 -26.70 -6.21
N HIS A 147 0.17 -25.84 -5.69
CA HIS A 147 -1.28 -25.94 -5.88
C HIS A 147 -1.67 -25.88 -7.35
N ARG A 148 -1.02 -25.02 -8.14
CA ARG A 148 -1.34 -24.91 -9.56
C ARG A 148 -0.96 -26.16 -10.34
N ARG A 149 0.24 -26.74 -10.09
CA ARG A 149 0.68 -27.99 -10.70
C ARG A 149 -0.28 -29.14 -10.44
N MET A 150 -0.78 -29.26 -9.21
CA MET A 150 -1.78 -30.29 -8.88
C MET A 150 -3.08 -30.15 -9.69
N LEU A 151 -3.49 -28.92 -10.01
CA LEU A 151 -4.72 -28.62 -10.76
C LEU A 151 -4.52 -28.54 -12.28
N THR A 152 -3.30 -28.65 -12.78
CA THR A 152 -2.99 -28.85 -14.22
C THR A 152 -2.12 -30.09 -14.38
N PRO A 153 -2.73 -31.28 -14.25
CA PRO A 153 -2.06 -32.52 -14.61
C PRO A 153 -2.11 -32.67 -16.14
N ALA A 154 -1.29 -31.89 -16.86
CA ALA A 154 -1.06 -32.01 -18.29
C ALA A 154 0.31 -31.42 -18.64
#